data_AF-A0A7W9Q9J6-F1
#
_entry.id   AF-A0A7W9Q9J6-F1
#
_cell.length_a   1.000
_cell.length_b   1.000
_cell.length_c   1.000
_cell.angle_alpha   90.00
_cell.angle_beta   90.00
_cell.angle_gamma   90.00
#
_symmetry.space_group_name_H-M   'P 1'
#
loop_
_entity.id
_entity.type
_entity.pdbx_description
1 polymer ?
#
loop_
_entity_poly.entity_id
_entity_poly.type
_entity_poly.pdbx_seq_one_letter_code
_entity_poly.pdbx_strand_id
1 'polypeptide(L)'
;MNKTSVTAVTLALVATLAACGPTKDDASRALSPMPSNVPALPTYKTADAVMKAMGAAGLECELLRRARANFGSGLDCVTEIEGVKVENEIHVLDPHRFSRNDMGDSIAGRREAPYNHTIVAAGNWYVWVRYADFAPRVAEALKGVVLKPVAPA
;
A
#
# COMPACT_ATOMS: atom_id res chain seq x y z
N MET A 1 15.85 46.13 -68.74
CA MET A 1 16.13 44.68 -68.83
C MET A 1 15.89 44.09 -67.44
N ASN A 2 14.73 43.48 -67.24
CA ASN A 2 14.49 42.02 -67.15
C ASN A 2 14.53 41.57 -65.68
N LYS A 3 13.36 41.54 -65.01
CA LYS A 3 12.44 40.38 -64.88
C LYS A 3 13.05 39.22 -64.08
N THR A 4 12.54 38.99 -62.86
CA THR A 4 12.34 37.65 -62.26
C THR A 4 11.60 37.84 -60.92
N SER A 5 10.27 37.68 -60.90
CA SER A 5 9.51 36.44 -60.68
C SER A 5 9.47 36.03 -59.21
N VAL A 6 8.36 36.36 -58.56
CA VAL A 6 7.97 35.93 -57.20
C VAL A 6 7.52 34.47 -57.27
N THR A 7 8.23 33.57 -56.57
CA THR A 7 7.88 32.15 -56.48
C THR A 7 6.93 31.92 -55.31
N ALA A 8 5.75 31.36 -55.60
CA ALA A 8 4.72 31.06 -54.63
C ALA A 8 5.15 29.94 -53.67
N VAL A 9 5.04 30.22 -52.38
CA VAL A 9 5.18 29.24 -51.28
C VAL A 9 3.95 28.34 -51.30
N THR A 10 4.13 27.07 -51.65
CA THR A 10 3.07 26.06 -51.58
C THR A 10 3.25 25.25 -50.30
N LEU A 11 2.35 25.45 -49.34
CA LEU A 11 2.29 24.74 -48.06
C LEU A 11 1.83 23.29 -48.31
N ALA A 12 2.74 22.32 -48.19
CA ALA A 12 2.37 20.90 -48.13
C ALA A 12 2.20 20.50 -46.66
N LEU A 13 0.94 20.48 -46.20
CA LEU A 13 0.56 19.98 -44.88
C LEU A 13 0.60 18.45 -44.92
N VAL A 14 1.72 17.85 -44.53
CA VAL A 14 1.80 16.39 -44.33
C VAL A 14 1.15 16.07 -42.99
N ALA A 15 -0.07 15.52 -43.03
CA ALA A 15 -0.75 15.00 -41.85
C ALA A 15 0.03 13.79 -41.31
N THR A 16 0.78 14.00 -40.22
CA THR A 16 1.35 12.91 -39.43
C THR A 16 0.21 12.21 -38.68
N LEU A 17 -0.29 11.13 -39.27
CA LEU A 17 -1.04 10.12 -38.51
C LEU A 17 -0.06 9.47 -37.53
N ALA A 18 0.13 10.11 -36.37
CA ALA A 18 0.66 9.45 -35.20
C ALA A 18 -0.34 8.36 -34.84
N ALA A 19 -0.07 7.14 -35.31
CA ALA A 19 -0.76 5.96 -34.84
C ALA A 19 -0.48 5.83 -33.33
N CYS A 20 -1.43 6.28 -32.51
CA CYS A 20 -1.54 5.82 -31.14
C CYS A 20 -1.91 4.33 -31.22
N GLY A 21 -0.90 3.49 -31.44
CA GLY A 21 -1.03 2.06 -31.19
C GLY A 21 -1.43 1.88 -29.72
N PRO A 22 -2.32 0.94 -29.41
CA PRO A 22 -2.61 0.61 -28.02
C PRO A 22 -1.30 0.14 -27.40
N THR A 23 -0.77 0.89 -26.45
CA THR A 23 0.31 0.45 -25.57
C THR A 23 -0.23 -0.75 -24.78
N LYS A 24 0.02 -1.95 -25.31
CA LYS A 24 -0.12 -3.21 -24.60
C LYS A 24 1.04 -3.32 -23.61
N ASP A 25 1.02 -2.48 -22.58
CA ASP A 25 1.90 -2.60 -21.43
C ASP A 25 1.08 -2.99 -20.19
N ASP A 26 0.11 -3.88 -20.34
CA ASP A 26 -0.33 -4.75 -19.24
C ASP A 26 0.61 -5.97 -19.19
N ALA A 27 1.92 -5.72 -19.14
CA ALA A 27 2.84 -6.71 -18.64
C ALA A 27 2.50 -6.87 -17.16
N SER A 28 1.81 -7.96 -16.83
CA SER A 28 1.50 -8.39 -15.46
C SER A 28 2.74 -8.16 -14.59
N ARG A 29 2.73 -7.08 -13.80
CA ARG A 29 3.80 -6.81 -12.84
C ARG A 29 3.85 -8.02 -11.92
N ALA A 30 5.00 -8.68 -11.88
CA ALA A 30 5.19 -9.78 -10.94
C ALA A 30 4.93 -9.25 -9.52
N LEU A 31 3.98 -9.85 -8.83
CA LEU A 31 3.64 -9.47 -7.47
C LEU A 31 4.85 -9.66 -6.56
N SER A 32 5.10 -8.70 -5.69
CA SER A 32 6.13 -8.84 -4.66
C SER A 32 5.70 -9.96 -3.70
N PRO A 33 6.52 -10.99 -3.46
CA PRO A 33 6.14 -12.07 -2.56
C PRO A 33 6.03 -11.55 -1.12
N MET A 34 5.24 -12.25 -0.31
CA MET A 34 5.22 -12.01 1.13
C MET A 34 6.63 -12.17 1.72
N PRO A 35 7.13 -11.21 2.52
CA PRO A 35 8.41 -11.39 3.22
C PRO A 35 8.40 -12.67 4.07
N SER A 36 9.47 -13.46 3.98
CA SER A 36 9.54 -14.81 4.57
C SER A 36 9.44 -14.82 6.10
N ASN A 37 9.76 -13.70 6.74
CA ASN A 37 9.63 -13.51 8.19
C ASN A 37 8.20 -13.18 8.64
N VAL A 38 7.26 -12.94 7.72
CA VAL A 38 5.86 -12.66 8.09
C VAL A 38 5.14 -13.97 8.40
N PRO A 39 4.65 -14.17 9.63
CA PRO A 39 3.97 -15.40 10.01
C PRO A 39 2.64 -15.56 9.25
N ALA A 40 2.22 -16.80 9.06
CA ALA A 40 0.94 -17.13 8.40
C ALA A 40 -0.29 -16.96 9.31
N LEU A 41 -0.08 -16.76 10.61
CA LEU A 41 -1.10 -16.58 11.64
C LEU A 41 -0.66 -15.45 12.60
N PRO A 42 -1.59 -14.81 13.32
CA PRO A 42 -3.06 -15.01 13.26
C PRO A 42 -3.69 -14.41 12.01
N THR A 43 -4.85 -14.94 11.62
CA THR A 43 -5.73 -14.34 10.59
C THR A 43 -6.98 -13.77 11.23
N TYR A 44 -7.49 -12.67 10.68
CA TYR A 44 -8.71 -12.02 11.15
C TYR A 44 -9.73 -11.86 10.04
N LYS A 45 -11.01 -11.87 10.41
CA LYS A 45 -12.10 -11.65 9.46
C LYS A 45 -12.26 -10.17 9.10
N THR A 46 -12.02 -9.27 10.06
CA THR A 46 -12.24 -7.83 9.89
C THR A 46 -11.19 -7.01 10.64
N ALA A 47 -11.04 -5.75 10.25
CA ALA A 47 -10.19 -4.79 10.93
C ALA A 47 -10.70 -4.50 12.36
N ASP A 48 -12.02 -4.55 12.61
CA ASP A 48 -12.59 -4.50 13.96
C ASP A 48 -12.10 -5.67 14.84
N ALA A 49 -11.88 -6.85 14.25
CA ALA A 49 -11.36 -7.99 14.99
C ALA A 49 -9.88 -7.81 15.35
N VAL A 50 -9.08 -7.17 14.50
CA VAL A 50 -7.70 -6.76 14.83
C VAL A 50 -7.73 -5.71 15.94
N MET A 51 -8.56 -4.68 15.82
CA MET A 51 -8.73 -3.63 16.83
C MET A 51 -9.12 -4.22 18.20
N LYS A 52 -10.05 -5.18 18.22
CA LYS A 52 -10.41 -5.93 19.43
C LYS A 52 -9.26 -6.77 19.98
N ALA A 53 -8.44 -7.37 19.11
CA ALA A 53 -7.27 -8.12 19.52
C ALA A 53 -6.19 -7.21 20.15
N MET A 54 -6.03 -5.99 19.65
CA MET A 54 -5.18 -4.97 20.30
C MET A 54 -5.69 -4.66 21.72
N GLY A 55 -6.99 -4.36 21.88
CA GLY A 55 -7.58 -4.10 23.20
C GLY A 55 -7.41 -5.26 24.18
N ALA A 56 -7.66 -6.49 23.73
CA ALA A 56 -7.45 -7.71 24.53
C ALA A 56 -5.98 -7.91 24.98
N ALA A 57 -5.02 -7.28 24.31
CA ALA A 57 -3.59 -7.28 24.65
C ALA A 57 -3.15 -6.04 25.45
N GLY A 58 -4.09 -5.21 25.92
CA GLY A 58 -3.81 -3.98 26.67
C GLY A 58 -3.49 -2.76 25.80
N LEU A 59 -3.76 -2.85 24.50
CA LEU A 59 -3.60 -1.76 23.53
C LEU A 59 -4.99 -1.32 23.04
N GLU A 60 -5.79 -0.74 23.93
CA GLU A 60 -7.11 -0.20 23.56
C GLU A 60 -6.98 0.75 22.38
N CYS A 61 -7.74 0.50 21.31
CA CYS A 61 -7.66 1.27 20.08
C CYS A 61 -9.00 1.92 19.79
N GLU A 62 -9.08 3.24 20.01
CA GLU A 62 -10.27 4.04 19.79
C GLU A 62 -10.44 4.30 18.29
N LEU A 63 -11.58 3.88 17.75
CA LEU A 63 -11.91 4.03 16.33
C LEU A 63 -11.93 5.51 15.92
N LEU A 64 -11.07 5.90 14.98
CA LEU A 64 -11.07 7.23 14.38
C LEU A 64 -11.97 7.29 13.14
N ARG A 65 -11.77 6.34 12.21
CA ARG A 65 -12.55 6.24 10.98
C ARG A 65 -12.50 4.84 10.38
N ARG A 66 -13.50 4.49 9.59
CA ARG A 66 -13.46 3.30 8.74
C ARG A 66 -12.87 3.66 7.39
N ALA A 67 -11.86 2.92 6.96
CA ALA A 67 -11.29 3.08 5.63
C ALA A 67 -12.04 2.17 4.64
N ARG A 68 -12.31 2.67 3.43
CA ARG A 68 -12.77 1.79 2.35
C ARG A 68 -11.62 0.85 2.00
N ALA A 69 -11.86 -0.45 2.13
CA ALA A 69 -11.01 -1.49 1.60
C ALA A 69 -11.78 -2.18 0.47
N ASN A 70 -11.25 -2.15 -0.75
CA ASN A 70 -11.97 -2.66 -1.93
C ASN A 70 -12.35 -4.14 -1.81
N PHE A 71 -11.59 -4.91 -1.03
CA PHE A 71 -11.59 -6.36 -1.05
C PHE A 71 -11.23 -6.93 0.34
N GLY A 72 -11.69 -6.26 1.38
CA GLY A 72 -11.39 -6.59 2.77
C GLY A 72 -12.05 -5.58 3.72
N SER A 73 -11.35 -5.24 4.79
CA SER A 73 -11.78 -4.17 5.70
C SER A 73 -10.59 -3.36 6.16
N GLY A 74 -10.81 -2.07 6.38
CA GLY A 74 -9.80 -1.19 6.93
C GLY A 74 -10.39 -0.19 7.91
N LEU A 75 -9.58 0.25 8.85
CA LEU A 75 -9.93 1.31 9.79
C LEU A 75 -8.67 2.01 10.29
N ASP A 76 -8.85 3.22 10.78
CA ASP A 76 -7.85 3.93 11.57
C ASP A 76 -8.33 3.95 13.01
N CYS A 77 -7.41 3.75 13.95
CA CYS A 77 -7.67 3.92 15.37
C CYS A 77 -6.48 4.53 16.08
N VAL A 78 -6.71 5.10 17.27
CA VAL A 78 -5.67 5.64 18.13
C VAL A 78 -5.54 4.79 19.39
N THR A 79 -4.31 4.43 19.74
CA THR A 79 -3.99 3.75 21.01
C THR A 79 -3.05 4.62 21.82
N GLU A 80 -3.22 4.61 23.14
CA GLU A 80 -2.23 5.20 24.04
C GLU A 80 -1.18 4.16 24.42
N ILE A 81 0.09 4.45 24.14
CA ILE A 81 1.24 3.60 24.50
C ILE A 81 2.20 4.48 25.27
N GLU A 82 2.44 4.16 26.55
CA GLU A 82 3.37 4.91 27.41
C GLU A 82 3.03 6.41 27.49
N GLY A 83 1.74 6.74 27.52
CA GLY A 83 1.25 8.12 27.55
C GLY A 83 1.27 8.86 26.20
N VAL A 84 1.67 8.18 25.12
CA VAL A 84 1.73 8.73 23.76
C VAL A 84 0.56 8.20 22.92
N LYS A 85 -0.17 9.10 22.27
CA LYS A 85 -1.21 8.74 21.29
C LYS A 85 -0.58 8.28 19.98
N VAL A 86 -0.78 7.02 19.64
CA VAL A 86 -0.25 6.36 18.45
C VAL A 86 -1.39 6.04 17.49
N GLU A 87 -1.38 6.67 16.32
CA GLU A 87 -2.32 6.35 15.24
C GLU A 87 -1.89 5.07 14.51
N ASN A 88 -2.86 4.20 14.26
CA ASN A 88 -2.71 2.92 13.59
C ASN A 88 -3.71 2.84 12.42
N GLU A 89 -3.20 2.57 11.22
CA GLU A 89 -4.03 2.25 10.05
C GLU A 89 -4.02 0.74 9.82
N ILE A 90 -5.15 0.10 10.07
CA ILE A 90 -5.33 -1.36 10.04
C ILE A 90 -5.96 -1.78 8.72
N HIS A 91 -5.36 -2.79 8.09
CA HIS A 91 -5.88 -3.44 6.88
C HIS A 91 -6.01 -4.94 7.08
N VAL A 92 -7.15 -5.50 6.68
CA VAL A 92 -7.40 -6.94 6.64
C VAL A 92 -7.90 -7.29 5.25
N LEU A 93 -7.19 -8.20 4.56
CA LEU A 93 -7.56 -8.68 3.23
C LEU A 93 -8.41 -9.94 3.34
N ASP A 94 -9.40 -10.08 2.46
CA ASP A 94 -10.18 -11.31 2.35
C ASP A 94 -9.35 -12.42 1.68
N PRO A 95 -8.99 -13.51 2.38
CA PRO A 95 -8.14 -14.57 1.83
C PRO A 95 -8.83 -15.38 0.72
N HIS A 96 -10.15 -15.25 0.54
CA HIS A 96 -10.85 -15.86 -0.60
C HIS A 96 -10.72 -15.06 -1.88
N ARG A 97 -10.31 -13.79 -1.77
CA ARG A 97 -10.22 -12.85 -2.90
C ARG A 97 -8.78 -12.44 -3.21
N PHE A 98 -7.88 -12.63 -2.26
CA PHE A 98 -6.47 -12.31 -2.40
C PHE A 98 -5.58 -13.45 -1.96
N SER A 99 -4.52 -13.62 -2.73
CA SER A 99 -3.41 -14.49 -2.40
C SER A 99 -2.50 -13.86 -1.36
N ARG A 100 -1.63 -14.70 -0.79
CA ARG A 100 -0.54 -14.25 0.07
C ARG A 100 0.44 -13.31 -0.66
N ASN A 101 0.58 -13.44 -1.98
CA ASN A 101 1.44 -12.56 -2.78
C ASN A 101 0.79 -11.20 -3.04
N ASP A 102 -0.54 -11.13 -3.17
CA ASP A 102 -1.24 -9.83 -3.25
C ASP A 102 -1.03 -9.02 -1.97
N MET A 103 -1.04 -9.70 -0.82
CA MET A 103 -0.70 -9.08 0.47
C MET A 103 0.78 -8.67 0.54
N GLY A 104 1.69 -9.51 0.02
CA GLY A 104 3.10 -9.17 -0.10
C GLY A 104 3.35 -7.91 -0.92
N ASP A 105 2.66 -7.79 -2.06
CA ASP A 105 2.74 -6.63 -2.94
C ASP A 105 2.17 -5.36 -2.30
N SER A 106 1.02 -5.49 -1.62
CA SER A 106 0.45 -4.37 -0.85
C SER A 106 1.39 -3.89 0.26
N ILE A 107 2.06 -4.80 0.97
CA ILE A 107 3.05 -4.47 2.01
C ILE A 107 4.29 -3.82 1.38
N ALA A 108 4.79 -4.36 0.27
CA ALA A 108 5.96 -3.82 -0.43
C ALA A 108 5.71 -2.36 -0.86
N GLY A 109 4.59 -2.10 -1.53
CA GLY A 109 4.24 -0.75 -1.99
C GLY A 109 4.07 0.27 -0.86
N ARG A 110 3.73 -0.14 0.36
CA ARG A 110 3.69 0.76 1.54
C ARG A 110 5.06 1.02 2.16
N ARG A 111 5.98 0.06 2.06
CA ARG A 111 7.34 0.16 2.63
C ARG A 111 8.31 0.90 1.70
N GLU A 112 8.00 0.97 0.42
CA GLU A 112 8.76 1.70 -0.60
C GLU A 112 8.47 3.21 -0.59
N ALA A 113 9.35 3.98 -1.24
CA ALA A 113 9.12 5.40 -1.48
C ALA A 113 7.88 5.61 -2.38
N PRO A 114 7.11 6.70 -2.19
CA PRO A 114 7.36 7.82 -1.27
C PRO A 114 6.85 7.58 0.16
N TYR A 115 6.17 6.46 0.42
CA TYR A 115 5.48 6.22 1.68
C TYR A 115 6.44 5.91 2.83
N ASN A 116 7.40 5.01 2.62
CA ASN A 116 8.40 4.64 3.64
C ASN A 116 7.76 4.23 4.98
N HIS A 117 6.65 3.49 4.95
CA HIS A 117 5.94 3.11 6.17
C HIS A 117 6.65 1.98 6.92
N THR A 118 6.62 2.05 8.25
CA THR A 118 6.88 0.90 9.12
C THR A 118 5.59 0.11 9.29
N ILE A 119 5.63 -1.17 8.91
CA ILE A 119 4.45 -2.03 8.87
C ILE A 119 4.58 -3.16 9.89
N VAL A 120 3.53 -3.43 10.65
CA VAL A 120 3.37 -4.67 11.42
C VAL A 120 2.49 -5.62 10.63
N ALA A 121 2.88 -6.87 10.44
CA ALA A 121 2.10 -7.82 9.63
C ALA A 121 2.08 -9.24 10.20
N ALA A 122 0.96 -9.94 9.96
CA ALA A 122 0.82 -11.39 10.08
C ALA A 122 -0.38 -11.86 9.25
N GLY A 123 -0.46 -13.17 8.99
CA GLY A 123 -1.64 -13.80 8.38
C GLY A 123 -2.12 -13.08 7.13
N ASN A 124 -3.34 -12.52 7.21
CA ASN A 124 -4.03 -11.78 6.16
C ASN A 124 -4.20 -10.27 6.48
N TRP A 125 -3.40 -9.71 7.39
CA TRP A 125 -3.55 -8.33 7.85
C TRP A 125 -2.22 -7.60 8.00
N TYR A 126 -2.26 -6.29 7.92
CA TYR A 126 -1.14 -5.44 8.26
C TYR A 126 -1.62 -4.14 8.93
N VAL A 127 -0.76 -3.55 9.74
CA VAL A 127 -0.96 -2.27 10.42
C VAL A 127 0.17 -1.34 10.05
N TRP A 128 -0.15 -0.17 9.54
CA TRP A 128 0.79 0.94 9.52
C TRP A 128 0.73 1.67 10.85
N VAL A 129 1.83 1.58 11.60
CA VAL A 129 2.02 2.29 12.88
C VAL A 129 2.68 3.62 12.56
N ARG A 130 1.98 4.75 12.74
CA ARG A 130 2.49 6.06 12.31
C ARG A 130 3.76 6.50 13.02
N TYR A 131 3.91 6.08 14.27
CA TYR A 131 5.10 6.31 15.07
C TYR A 131 5.90 5.01 15.17
N ALA A 132 6.92 4.87 14.32
CA ALA A 132 7.63 3.60 14.10
C ALA A 132 8.23 2.99 15.38
N ASP A 133 8.62 3.81 16.36
CA ASP A 133 9.20 3.36 17.64
C ASP A 133 8.23 2.49 18.46
N PHE A 134 6.92 2.64 18.24
CA PHE A 134 5.90 1.84 18.91
C PHE A 134 5.50 0.56 18.14
N ALA A 135 6.00 0.36 16.91
CA ALA A 135 5.69 -0.81 16.12
C ALA A 135 6.04 -2.15 16.81
N PRO A 136 7.13 -2.28 17.59
CA PRO A 136 7.40 -3.49 18.36
C PRO A 136 6.29 -3.85 19.35
N ARG A 137 5.69 -2.86 20.03
CA ARG A 137 4.60 -3.09 20.99
C ARG A 137 3.33 -3.57 20.29
N VAL A 138 3.01 -2.98 19.14
CA VAL A 138 1.89 -3.43 18.29
C VAL A 138 2.13 -4.85 17.75
N ALA A 139 3.36 -5.15 17.32
CA ALA A 139 3.75 -6.47 16.83
C ALA A 139 3.63 -7.55 17.92
N GLU A 140 4.10 -7.26 19.13
CA GLU A 140 3.97 -8.14 20.30
C GLU A 140 2.49 -8.43 20.62
N ALA A 141 1.67 -7.39 20.72
CA ALA A 141 0.24 -7.50 21.02
C ALA A 141 -0.52 -8.36 19.99
N LEU A 142 -0.20 -8.20 18.71
CA LEU A 142 -0.90 -8.87 17.62
C LEU A 142 -0.21 -10.14 17.12
N LYS A 143 0.93 -10.54 17.73
CA LYS A 143 1.76 -11.67 17.30
C LYS A 143 2.24 -11.53 15.84
N GLY A 144 2.51 -10.30 15.42
CA GLY A 144 3.05 -9.97 14.10
C GLY A 144 4.54 -9.72 14.11
N VAL A 145 5.05 -9.30 12.95
CA VAL A 145 6.45 -8.87 12.80
C VAL A 145 6.53 -7.44 12.29
N VAL A 146 7.56 -6.73 12.74
CA VAL A 146 7.87 -5.38 12.25
C VAL A 146 8.66 -5.49 10.95
N LEU A 147 8.17 -4.81 9.92
CA LEU A 147 8.78 -4.63 8.63
C LEU A 147 9.18 -3.17 8.46
N LYS A 148 10.49 -2.91 8.50
CA LYS A 148 11.06 -1.57 8.31
C LYS A 148 10.85 -1.08 6.88
N PRO A 149 10.92 0.24 6.62
CA PRO A 149 10.95 0.78 5.26
C PRO A 149 12.04 0.11 4.42
N VAL A 150 11.82 -0.01 3.11
CA VAL A 150 12.88 -0.43 2.21
C VAL A 150 13.81 0.77 2.05
N ALA A 151 15.11 0.58 2.29
CA ALA A 151 16.08 1.65 2.05
C ALA A 151 16.01 2.08 0.58
N PRO A 152 16.18 3.37 0.27
CA PRO A 152 16.33 3.78 -1.12
C PRO A 152 17.50 2.99 -1.72
N ALA A 153 17.26 2.41 -2.90
CA ALA A 153 18.26 1.70 -3.69
C ALA A 153 19.39 2.65 -4.13
#